data_AF-A0A3C0U769-F1
#
_entry.id   AF-A0A3C0U769-F1
#
_cell.length_a   1.000
_cell.length_b   1.000
_cell.length_c   1.000
_cell.angle_alpha   90.00
_cell.angle_beta   90.00
_cell.angle_gamma   90.00
#
_symmetry.space_group_name_H-M   'P 1'
#
loop_
_entity.id
_entity.type
_entity.pdbx_description
1 polymer ?
#
loop_
_entity_poly.entity_id
_entity_poly.type
_entity_poly.pdbx_seq_one_letter_code
_entity_poly.pdbx_strand_id
1 'polypeptide(L)'
;MKKNALLLVSMFIALSAQGQQKFTLSSAQDYALDHAYGVQIARLEIDRAKQIYRQNLAAGLPQASAQGQYAYNIELASLVADLDNDPSTLEKLTFGTDYQAQGGLVVTQLLFDGSYVVA
;
A
#
# COMPACT_ATOMS: atom_id res chain seq x y z
N MET A 1 6.72 -63.24 -6.40
CA MET A 1 6.58 -61.80 -6.04
C MET A 1 7.92 -61.07 -5.86
N LYS A 2 8.94 -61.69 -5.22
CA LYS A 2 10.26 -61.05 -4.99
C LYS A 2 11.04 -60.65 -6.27
N LYS A 3 10.94 -61.43 -7.36
CA LYS A 3 11.60 -61.12 -8.65
C LYS A 3 11.00 -59.89 -9.36
N ASN A 4 9.68 -59.72 -9.30
CA ASN A 4 8.98 -58.57 -9.89
C ASN A 4 9.26 -57.28 -9.09
N ALA A 5 9.40 -57.40 -7.77
CA ALA A 5 9.83 -56.31 -6.91
C ALA A 5 11.27 -55.84 -7.22
N LEU A 6 12.18 -56.79 -7.51
CA LEU A 6 13.56 -56.48 -7.91
C LEU A 6 13.63 -55.69 -9.24
N LEU A 7 12.80 -56.06 -10.22
CA LEU A 7 12.71 -55.34 -11.50
C LEU A 7 12.17 -53.91 -11.35
N LEU A 8 11.18 -53.72 -10.49
CA LEU A 8 10.63 -52.39 -10.18
C LEU A 8 11.68 -51.48 -9.52
N VAL A 9 12.46 -52.00 -8.57
CA VAL A 9 13.54 -51.24 -7.92
C VAL A 9 14.66 -50.89 -8.91
N SER A 10 15.02 -51.82 -9.81
CA SER A 10 16.00 -51.57 -10.87
C SER A 10 15.55 -50.46 -11.83
N MET A 11 14.26 -50.36 -12.11
CA MET A 11 13.72 -49.31 -12.99
C MET A 11 13.78 -47.93 -12.34
N PHE A 12 13.48 -47.82 -11.04
CA PHE A 12 13.59 -46.56 -10.31
C PHE A 12 15.03 -46.04 -10.20
N ILE A 13 16.01 -46.94 -10.07
CA ILE A 13 17.44 -46.56 -10.04
C ILE A 13 17.92 -46.09 -11.42
N ALA A 14 17.40 -46.66 -12.51
CA ALA A 14 17.76 -46.22 -13.86
C ALA A 14 17.19 -44.82 -14.20
N LEU A 15 16.01 -44.46 -13.66
CA LEU A 15 15.43 -43.13 -13.88
C LEU A 15 16.17 -42.02 -13.11
N SER A 16 16.77 -42.30 -11.95
CA SER A 16 17.48 -41.28 -11.15
C SER A 16 18.86 -40.91 -11.71
N ALA A 17 19.40 -41.68 -12.67
CA ALA A 17 20.69 -41.43 -13.29
C ALA A 17 20.69 -40.30 -14.36
N GLN A 18 19.53 -39.75 -14.71
CA GLN A 18 19.35 -38.72 -15.75
C GLN A 18 19.32 -37.27 -15.19
N GLY A 19 19.98 -37.00 -14.06
CA GLY A 19 19.88 -35.71 -13.36
C GLY A 19 20.86 -34.61 -13.80
N GLN A 20 21.93 -34.94 -14.53
CA GLN A 20 22.99 -33.98 -14.83
C GLN A 20 22.73 -33.26 -16.18
N GLN A 21 22.11 -32.08 -16.14
CA GLN A 21 22.07 -31.20 -17.33
C GLN A 21 23.49 -30.72 -17.64
N LYS A 22 23.99 -31.08 -18.84
CA LYS A 22 25.27 -30.59 -19.34
C LYS A 22 25.03 -29.26 -20.06
N PHE A 23 25.57 -28.19 -19.50
CA PHE A 23 25.55 -26.88 -20.13
C PHE A 23 26.85 -26.62 -20.87
N THR A 24 26.76 -26.00 -22.06
CA THR A 24 27.91 -25.32 -22.66
C THR A 24 28.17 -24.02 -21.91
N LEU A 25 29.38 -23.46 -22.01
CA LEU A 25 29.71 -22.19 -21.33
C LEU A 25 28.74 -21.06 -21.68
N SER A 26 28.36 -20.94 -22.96
CA SER A 26 27.37 -19.96 -23.42
C SER A 26 25.99 -20.21 -22.78
N SER A 27 25.51 -21.46 -22.81
CA SER A 27 24.20 -21.80 -22.26
C SER A 27 24.13 -21.61 -20.74
N ALA A 28 25.24 -21.86 -20.03
CA ALA A 28 25.34 -21.58 -18.60
C ALA A 28 25.29 -20.07 -18.30
N GLN A 29 25.89 -19.23 -19.15
CA GLN A 29 25.84 -17.76 -19.00
C GLN A 29 24.43 -17.23 -19.26
N ASP A 30 23.77 -17.69 -20.32
CA ASP A 30 22.39 -17.27 -20.63
C ASP A 30 21.42 -17.70 -19.52
N TYR A 31 21.55 -18.93 -19.03
CA TYR A 31 20.76 -19.42 -17.91
C TYR A 31 20.99 -18.59 -16.65
N ALA A 32 22.25 -18.23 -16.36
CA ALA A 32 22.59 -17.36 -15.25
C ALA A 32 22.03 -15.95 -15.41
N LEU A 33 22.06 -15.35 -16.61
CA LEU A 33 21.47 -14.02 -16.82
C LEU A 33 19.95 -14.00 -16.59
N ASP A 34 19.28 -15.12 -16.85
CA ASP A 34 17.83 -15.21 -16.68
C ASP A 34 17.42 -15.57 -15.23
N HIS A 35 18.18 -16.46 -14.57
CA HIS A 35 17.82 -17.04 -13.26
C HIS A 35 18.67 -16.55 -12.09
N ALA A 36 19.78 -15.86 -12.32
CA ALA A 36 20.62 -15.39 -11.21
C ALA A 36 19.90 -14.31 -10.41
N TYR A 37 19.87 -14.51 -9.10
CA TYR A 37 19.32 -13.54 -8.15
C TYR A 37 19.94 -12.15 -8.31
N GLY A 38 21.24 -12.04 -8.61
CA GLY A 38 21.89 -10.75 -8.83
C GLY A 38 21.27 -9.96 -9.99
N VAL A 39 20.91 -10.64 -11.09
CA VAL A 39 20.26 -9.98 -12.24
C VAL A 39 18.82 -9.60 -11.92
N GLN A 40 18.09 -10.47 -11.21
CA GLN A 40 16.73 -10.18 -10.77
C GLN A 40 16.69 -8.97 -9.81
N ILE A 41 17.62 -8.92 -8.85
CA ILE A 41 17.77 -7.79 -7.92
C ILE A 41 18.08 -6.51 -8.70
N ALA A 42 19.05 -6.54 -9.62
CA ALA A 42 19.39 -5.37 -10.42
C ALA A 42 18.21 -4.87 -11.27
N ARG A 43 17.41 -5.78 -11.87
CA ARG A 43 16.18 -5.40 -12.58
C ARG A 43 15.17 -4.73 -11.65
N LEU A 44 14.94 -5.28 -10.45
CA LEU A 44 14.06 -4.69 -9.45
C LEU A 44 14.55 -3.32 -8.97
N GLU A 45 15.86 -3.11 -8.86
CA GLU A 45 16.43 -1.80 -8.50
C GLU A 45 16.18 -0.75 -9.60
N ILE A 46 16.32 -1.14 -10.87
CA ILE A 46 15.99 -0.27 -11.99
C ILE A 46 14.51 0.11 -11.96
N ASP A 47 13.62 -0.85 -11.74
CA ASP A 47 12.19 -0.58 -11.68
C ASP A 47 11.82 0.26 -10.47
N ARG A 48 12.45 0.04 -9.31
CA ARG A 48 12.34 0.92 -8.13
C ARG A 48 12.75 2.35 -8.47
N ALA A 49 13.89 2.54 -9.13
CA ALA A 49 14.36 3.87 -9.54
C ALA A 49 13.36 4.57 -10.48
N LYS A 50 12.78 3.83 -11.44
CA LYS A 50 11.70 4.38 -12.29
C LYS A 50 10.48 4.80 -11.47
N GLN A 51 10.07 4.01 -10.47
CA GLN A 51 8.92 4.36 -9.62
C GLN A 51 9.20 5.61 -8.77
N ILE A 52 10.42 5.74 -8.22
CA ILE A 52 10.83 6.95 -7.49
C ILE A 52 10.76 8.17 -8.40
N TYR A 53 11.29 8.07 -9.63
CA TYR A 53 11.18 9.15 -10.61
C TYR A 53 9.71 9.52 -10.90
N ARG A 54 8.82 8.54 -11.05
CA ARG A 54 7.37 8.80 -11.24
C ARG A 54 6.74 9.46 -10.01
N GLN A 55 7.15 9.07 -8.80
CA GLN A 55 6.69 9.67 -7.55
C GLN A 55 7.12 11.15 -7.46
N ASN A 56 8.37 11.45 -7.81
CA ASN A 56 8.88 12.81 -7.83
C ASN A 56 8.12 13.68 -8.83
N LEU A 57 7.90 13.18 -10.06
CA LEU A 57 7.07 13.86 -11.04
C LEU A 57 5.63 14.08 -10.56
N ALA A 58 5.03 13.09 -9.88
CA ALA A 58 3.68 13.19 -9.36
C ALA A 58 3.52 14.28 -8.28
N ALA A 59 4.59 14.57 -7.52
CA ALA A 59 4.58 15.65 -6.53
C ALA A 59 4.42 17.04 -7.17
N GLY A 60 4.85 17.22 -8.42
CA GLY A 60 4.64 18.45 -9.18
C GLY A 60 3.24 18.59 -9.81
N LEU A 61 2.44 17.53 -9.84
CA LEU A 61 1.09 17.56 -10.40
C LEU A 61 0.08 18.12 -9.39
N PRO A 62 -1.01 18.76 -9.86
CA PRO A 62 -2.12 19.13 -9.00
C PRO A 62 -2.68 17.92 -8.26
N GLN A 63 -2.82 18.04 -6.94
CA GLN A 63 -3.40 17.03 -6.06
C GLN A 63 -4.82 17.47 -5.71
N ALA A 64 -5.77 16.55 -5.77
CA ALA A 64 -7.15 16.81 -5.36
C ALA A 64 -7.57 15.78 -4.31
N SER A 65 -8.19 16.23 -3.22
CA SER A 65 -8.72 15.36 -2.18
C SER A 65 -10.16 15.76 -1.84
N ALA A 66 -10.93 14.76 -1.42
CA ALA A 66 -12.29 14.93 -0.95
C ALA A 66 -12.37 14.44 0.50
N GLN A 67 -13.04 15.21 1.36
CA GLN A 67 -13.23 14.86 2.75
C GLN A 67 -14.68 15.07 3.16
N GLY A 68 -15.18 14.18 4.00
CA GLY A 68 -16.52 14.24 4.55
C GLY A 68 -16.49 13.79 6.00
N GLN A 69 -17.15 14.54 6.86
CA GLN A 69 -17.27 14.25 8.29
C GLN A 69 -18.73 14.35 8.70
N TYR A 70 -19.17 13.37 9.49
CA TYR A 70 -20.48 13.36 10.12
C TYR A 70 -20.29 13.12 11.62
N ALA A 71 -20.91 13.96 12.43
CA ALA A 71 -20.86 13.88 13.88
C ALA A 71 -22.28 13.92 14.46
N TYR A 72 -22.53 13.07 15.45
CA TYR A 72 -23.70 13.12 16.30
C TYR A 72 -23.29 13.49 17.72
N ASN A 73 -23.76 14.64 18.21
CA ASN A 73 -23.49 15.15 19.53
C ASN A 73 -24.53 14.59 20.50
N ILE A 74 -24.12 13.61 21.31
CA ILE A 74 -24.99 12.96 22.31
C ILE A 74 -25.41 13.94 23.41
N GLU A 75 -24.53 14.89 23.74
CA GLU A 75 -24.80 15.95 24.71
C GLU A 75 -24.36 17.29 24.11
N LEU A 76 -25.29 18.24 24.12
CA LEU A 76 -25.07 19.59 23.62
C LEU A 76 -24.66 20.49 24.77
N ALA A 77 -23.80 21.46 24.46
CA ALA A 77 -23.36 22.44 25.44
C ALA A 77 -24.57 23.19 26.00
N SER A 78 -24.75 23.12 27.31
CA SER A 78 -25.88 23.76 27.98
C SER A 78 -25.42 24.73 29.05
N LEU A 79 -26.01 25.92 29.06
CA LEU A 79 -25.89 26.89 30.13
C LEU A 79 -27.08 26.71 31.07
N VAL A 80 -26.79 26.64 32.37
CA VAL A 80 -27.82 26.72 33.40
C VAL A 80 -27.77 28.13 33.96
N ALA A 81 -28.86 28.89 33.81
CA ALA A 81 -28.96 30.25 34.30
C ALA A 81 -30.35 30.50 34.89
N ASP A 82 -30.41 31.41 35.87
CA ASP A 82 -31.66 31.94 36.40
C ASP A 82 -32.08 33.11 35.50
N LEU A 83 -33.07 32.87 34.64
CA LEU A 83 -33.58 33.85 33.70
C LEU A 83 -34.71 34.71 34.28
N ASP A 84 -35.32 34.31 35.40
CA ASP A 84 -36.55 34.90 35.94
C ASP A 84 -36.43 35.42 37.39
N ASN A 85 -35.22 35.45 37.96
CA ASN A 85 -34.96 35.81 39.37
C ASN A 85 -35.74 34.94 40.38
N ASP A 86 -36.10 33.72 40.00
CA ASP A 86 -36.71 32.75 40.91
C ASP A 86 -35.61 31.78 41.39
N PRO A 87 -35.15 31.89 42.66
CA PRO A 87 -34.09 31.05 43.20
C PRO A 87 -34.47 29.56 43.27
N SER A 88 -35.73 29.20 42.96
CA SER A 88 -36.23 27.83 42.98
C SER A 88 -36.23 27.12 41.62
N THR A 89 -36.06 27.85 40.51
CA THR A 89 -36.10 27.26 39.16
C THR A 89 -34.89 27.68 38.32
N LEU A 90 -34.00 26.72 38.08
CA LEU A 90 -32.86 26.90 37.16
C LEU A 90 -33.24 26.38 35.77
N GLU A 91 -33.17 27.24 34.75
CA GLU A 91 -33.50 26.87 33.37
C GLU A 91 -32.24 26.43 32.61
N LYS A 92 -32.35 25.32 31.88
CA LYS A 92 -31.25 24.76 31.06
C LYS A 92 -31.40 25.23 29.62
N LEU A 93 -30.61 26.21 29.21
CA LEU A 93 -30.50 26.60 27.80
C LEU A 93 -29.46 25.72 27.12
N THR A 94 -29.86 24.98 26.09
CA THR A 94 -28.97 24.11 25.32
C THR A 94 -28.68 24.74 23.97
N PHE A 95 -27.40 24.78 23.56
CA PHE A 95 -26.94 25.44 22.35
C PHE A 95 -26.28 24.45 21.38
N GLY A 96 -26.52 24.66 20.08
CA GLY A 96 -25.91 23.89 18.99
C GLY A 96 -26.88 22.96 18.28
N THR A 97 -26.33 21.97 17.56
CA THR A 97 -27.09 21.00 16.76
C THR A 97 -26.61 19.57 17.04
N ASP A 98 -27.56 18.65 17.22
CA ASP A 98 -27.29 17.23 17.49
C ASP A 98 -26.55 16.56 16.33
N TYR A 99 -26.84 16.96 15.09
CA TYR A 99 -26.24 16.40 13.89
C TYR A 99 -25.43 17.46 13.17
N GLN A 100 -24.20 17.12 12.83
CA GLN A 100 -23.34 17.98 12.03
C GLN A 100 -22.73 17.17 10.89
N ALA A 101 -22.92 17.63 9.66
CA ALA A 101 -22.33 17.05 8.47
C ALA A 101 -21.51 18.12 7.74
N GLN A 102 -20.27 17.81 7.41
CA GLN A 102 -19.35 18.69 6.67
C GLN A 102 -18.72 17.90 5.54
N GLY A 103 -18.63 18.53 4.37
CA GLY A 103 -17.96 17.97 3.20
C GLY A 103 -17.12 19.05 2.53
N GLY A 104 -16.01 18.65 1.91
CA GLY A 104 -15.13 19.58 1.22
C GLY A 104 -14.28 18.90 0.15
N LEU A 105 -13.93 19.67 -0.87
CA LEU A 105 -12.94 19.34 -1.87
C LEU A 105 -11.74 20.27 -1.70
N VAL A 106 -10.53 19.74 -1.72
CA VAL A 106 -9.30 20.51 -1.64
C VAL A 106 -8.46 20.21 -2.87
N VAL A 107 -8.07 21.25 -3.60
CA VAL A 107 -7.16 21.14 -4.75
C VAL A 107 -5.90 21.93 -4.43
N THR A 108 -4.76 21.27 -4.43
CA THR A 108 -3.45 21.85 -4.12
C THR A 108 -2.53 21.68 -5.31
N GLN A 109 -1.89 22.76 -5.74
CA GLN A 109 -0.91 22.73 -6.83
C GLN A 109 0.38 23.40 -6.39
N LEU A 110 1.50 22.74 -6.67
CA LEU A 110 2.82 23.33 -6.53
C LEU A 110 3.06 24.33 -7.68
N LEU A 111 3.31 25.60 -7.34
CA LEU A 111 3.58 26.62 -8.36
C LEU A 111 4.99 26.50 -8.94
N PHE A 112 5.99 26.21 -8.09
CA PHE A 112 7.37 25.99 -8.52
C PHE A 112 8.21 25.27 -7.45
N ASP A 113 8.96 24.25 -7.87
CA ASP A 113 10.06 23.62 -7.12
C ASP A 113 11.02 22.96 -8.13
N GLY A 114 12.30 23.33 -8.16
CA GLY A 114 13.25 22.79 -9.14
C GLY A 114 13.62 21.31 -8.92
N SER A 115 13.31 20.74 -7.75
CA SER A 115 13.80 19.42 -7.35
C SER A 115 13.07 18.25 -8.04
N TYR A 116 11.80 18.41 -8.40
CA TYR A 116 10.99 17.32 -8.99
C TYR A 116 11.38 16.95 -10.44
N VAL A 117 12.18 17.78 -11.12
CA VAL A 117 12.65 17.54 -12.50
C VAL A 117 13.95 16.75 -12.53
N VAL A 118 14.69 16.72 -11.41
CA VAL A 118 16.07 16.24 -11.35
C VAL A 118 16.21 14.94 -10.53
N ALA A 119 15.31 14.67 -9.59
CA ALA A 119 15.39 13.57 -8.62
C ALA A 119 14.80 12.24 -9.11
#